data_AF-A0A1P8FDR2-F1
#
_entry.id   AF-A0A1P8FDR2-F1
#
_cell.length_a   1.000
_cell.length_b   1.000
_cell.length_c   1.000
_cell.angle_alpha   90.00
_cell.angle_beta   90.00
_cell.angle_gamma   90.00
#
_symmetry.space_group_name_H-M   'P 1'
#
loop_
_entity.id
_entity.type
_entity.pdbx_description
1 polymer ?
#
loop_
_entity_poly.entity_id
_entity_poly.type
_entity_poly.pdbx_seq_one_letter_code
_entity_poly.pdbx_strand_id
1 'polypeptide(L)'
;MSKSLQVGAAVIVVLVGLYTAWPYLPAAVQGQFNRNGSAANPNEGLNEGRREPRIPKVAKLPTPSERVALARDNPYWIELETYERIAAFRRLMAIDDPIAVVMANEIAMWCFRYADHMHAKIFAEIEAQGTTGEIKARQLALAMRERSRCVGFGQEDYNRIGERWGALLKEQGPRTVGTGEPKGPWQFPAILLSLREAATLEDPLAIENLGVFASQRLSGRFPMFDLGDGTMVTPRMMHAAFMLAACEYGRDCGPDGNFLVMQCVMTARCDAADLEQFYLRYWFPPGGEGHLLATRDMVLTGLATGRWPSNFRFLAPIRP
;
A
#
# COMPACT_ATOMS: atom_id res chain seq x y z
N MET A 1 27.91 41.64 4.46
CA MET A 1 27.53 40.54 5.37
C MET A 1 26.35 39.79 4.75
N SER A 2 26.63 38.70 4.04
CA SER A 2 25.60 37.86 3.39
C SER A 2 25.23 36.74 4.34
N LYS A 3 23.95 36.63 4.71
CA LYS A 3 23.42 35.50 5.49
C LYS A 3 22.98 34.43 4.51
N SER A 4 23.78 33.38 4.42
CA SER A 4 23.44 32.12 3.77
C SER A 4 22.26 31.48 4.50
N LEU A 5 21.09 31.40 3.86
CA LEU A 5 20.02 30.52 4.32
C LEU A 5 20.50 29.06 4.12
N GLN A 6 20.77 28.37 5.22
CA GLN A 6 20.83 26.91 5.21
C GLN A 6 19.40 26.40 5.03
N VAL A 7 19.08 25.97 3.81
CA VAL A 7 17.92 25.13 3.54
C VAL A 7 18.21 23.77 4.16
N GLY A 8 17.63 23.52 5.34
CA GLY A 8 17.64 22.20 5.96
C GLY A 8 16.97 21.20 5.03
N ALA A 9 17.68 20.14 4.68
CA ALA A 9 17.18 19.06 3.86
C ALA A 9 15.99 18.38 4.56
N ALA A 10 14.77 18.68 4.12
CA ALA A 10 13.60 17.86 4.42
C ALA A 10 13.79 16.52 3.68
N VAL A 11 14.08 15.47 4.44
CA VAL A 11 14.15 14.10 3.94
C VAL A 11 12.71 13.63 3.73
N ILE A 12 12.22 13.81 2.50
CA ILE A 12 10.92 13.31 2.08
C ILE A 12 11.11 11.88 1.60
N VAL A 13 10.55 10.92 2.37
CA VAL A 13 10.57 9.51 2.03
C VAL A 13 9.54 9.27 0.92
N VAL A 14 10.01 9.08 -0.31
CA VAL A 14 9.18 8.80 -1.50
C VAL A 14 8.78 7.32 -1.49
N LEU A 15 7.47 7.05 -1.52
CA LEU A 15 6.89 5.73 -1.28
C LEU A 15 6.47 4.99 -2.54
N VAL A 16 6.54 3.66 -2.41
CA VAL A 16 6.52 2.64 -3.45
C VAL A 16 5.09 2.37 -3.93
N GLY A 17 4.69 3.01 -5.03
CA GLY A 17 3.45 2.75 -5.77
C GLY A 17 3.67 1.80 -6.95
N LEU A 18 3.80 0.50 -6.68
CA LEU A 18 3.65 -0.52 -7.71
C LEU A 18 2.82 -1.64 -7.11
N TYR A 19 2.03 -2.30 -7.96
CA TYR A 19 1.60 -3.69 -7.83
C TYR A 19 0.14 -4.00 -7.45
N THR A 20 -0.75 -3.03 -7.21
CA THR A 20 -2.20 -3.35 -7.12
C THR A 20 -2.79 -3.90 -8.44
N ALA A 21 -2.12 -3.73 -9.60
CA ALA A 21 -2.55 -4.23 -10.91
C ALA A 21 -1.87 -5.53 -11.40
N TRP A 22 -1.01 -6.18 -10.60
CA TRP A 22 -0.24 -7.37 -11.03
C TRP A 22 -1.09 -8.49 -11.69
N PRO A 23 -2.30 -8.86 -11.20
CA PRO A 23 -3.07 -9.93 -11.83
C PRO A 23 -3.71 -9.56 -13.18
N TYR A 24 -3.51 -8.32 -13.69
CA TYR A 24 -4.18 -7.82 -14.90
C TYR A 24 -3.22 -7.40 -16.03
N LEU A 25 -1.91 -7.66 -15.91
CA LEU A 25 -0.94 -7.35 -16.97
C LEU A 25 -0.99 -8.41 -18.11
N PRO A 26 -0.88 -8.00 -19.39
CA PRO A 26 -0.70 -8.93 -20.50
C PRO A 26 0.58 -9.77 -20.37
N ALA A 27 0.51 -11.05 -20.75
CA ALA A 27 1.60 -12.03 -20.62
C ALA A 27 2.94 -11.61 -21.24
N ALA A 28 2.92 -10.72 -22.26
CA ALA A 28 4.12 -10.22 -22.92
C ALA A 28 5.07 -9.43 -22.00
N VAL A 29 4.53 -8.80 -20.94
CA VAL A 29 5.33 -8.03 -19.96
C VAL A 29 5.94 -8.95 -18.88
N GLN A 30 5.31 -10.10 -18.60
CA GLN A 30 5.77 -11.07 -17.59
C GLN A 30 7.00 -11.87 -18.05
N GLY A 31 7.16 -12.09 -19.36
CA GLY A 31 8.22 -12.94 -19.93
C GLY A 31 9.65 -12.39 -19.87
N GLN A 32 9.84 -11.08 -19.68
CA GLN A 32 11.16 -10.45 -19.67
C GLN A 32 11.92 -10.56 -18.33
N PHE A 33 11.23 -10.90 -17.22
CA PHE A 33 11.83 -10.91 -15.89
C PHE A 33 12.39 -12.27 -15.43
N ASN A 34 12.04 -13.37 -16.10
CA ASN A 34 12.34 -14.75 -15.65
C ASN A 34 13.65 -15.36 -16.17
N ARG A 35 14.52 -14.60 -16.83
CA ARG A 35 15.81 -15.09 -17.34
C ARG A 35 16.95 -14.47 -16.56
N ASN A 36 17.37 -15.12 -15.47
CA ASN A 36 18.77 -15.28 -15.02
C ASN A 36 18.88 -15.50 -13.51
N GLY A 37 19.40 -16.66 -13.09
CA GLY A 37 20.09 -16.77 -11.79
C GLY A 37 19.97 -18.11 -11.07
N SER A 38 20.87 -19.05 -11.38
CA SER A 38 21.25 -20.14 -10.46
C SER A 38 22.44 -19.68 -9.61
N ALA A 39 22.36 -19.77 -8.28
CA ALA A 39 23.51 -19.62 -7.39
C ALA A 39 23.30 -20.32 -6.03
N ALA A 40 24.43 -20.69 -5.43
CA ALA A 40 24.64 -21.72 -4.41
C ALA A 40 24.13 -21.40 -2.98
N ASN A 41 24.11 -22.46 -2.16
CA ASN A 41 23.59 -22.54 -0.79
C ASN A 41 24.55 -21.93 0.26
N PRO A 42 24.17 -20.87 1.01
CA PRO A 42 25.05 -20.24 2.00
C PRO A 42 24.45 -20.33 3.41
N ASN A 43 24.55 -21.50 4.04
CA ASN A 43 24.11 -21.71 5.43
C ASN A 43 25.28 -22.13 6.35
N GLU A 44 26.41 -21.42 6.26
CA GLU A 44 27.50 -21.55 7.23
C GLU A 44 27.89 -20.17 7.77
N GLY A 45 27.64 -19.92 9.07
CA GLY A 45 28.48 -18.99 9.84
C GLY A 45 27.88 -17.69 10.43
N LEU A 46 26.60 -17.61 10.80
CA LEU A 46 26.08 -16.40 11.48
C LEU A 46 25.36 -16.69 12.80
N ASN A 47 26.14 -16.87 13.86
CA ASN A 47 25.68 -16.70 15.24
C ASN A 47 26.89 -16.33 16.12
N GLU A 48 27.11 -15.04 16.38
CA GLU A 48 27.75 -14.54 17.62
C GLU A 48 27.72 -13.00 17.68
N GLY A 49 27.09 -12.42 18.72
CA GLY A 49 27.56 -11.15 19.30
C GLY A 49 26.84 -9.81 19.07
N ARG A 50 25.56 -9.73 18.64
CA ARG A 50 24.89 -8.40 18.55
C ARG A 50 24.35 -7.89 19.90
N ARG A 51 24.95 -6.83 20.43
CA ARG A 51 24.34 -6.00 21.49
C ARG A 51 23.21 -5.15 20.90
N GLU A 52 22.03 -5.19 21.53
CA GLU A 52 20.90 -4.34 21.14
C GLU A 52 21.21 -2.85 21.39
N PRO A 53 20.96 -1.96 20.42
CA PRO A 53 21.13 -0.52 20.63
C PRO A 53 20.08 0.02 21.60
N ARG A 54 20.53 0.82 22.59
CA ARG A 54 19.63 1.53 23.52
C ARG A 54 18.84 2.60 22.77
N ILE A 55 17.52 2.44 22.74
CA ILE A 55 16.61 3.38 22.09
C ILE A 55 16.36 4.60 23.01
N PRO A 56 16.51 5.84 22.52
CA PRO A 56 16.21 7.05 23.29
C PRO A 56 14.75 7.05 23.77
N LYS A 57 14.48 7.64 24.94
CA LYS A 57 13.12 7.88 25.43
C LYS A 57 12.48 8.94 24.53
N VAL A 58 11.46 8.56 23.76
CA VAL A 58 10.73 9.46 22.87
C VAL A 58 9.84 10.38 23.72
N ALA A 59 9.77 11.66 23.33
CA ALA A 59 8.86 12.64 23.91
C ALA A 59 7.40 12.19 23.74
N LYS A 60 6.50 12.75 24.57
CA LYS A 60 5.06 12.46 24.54
C LYS A 60 4.52 12.63 23.11
N LEU A 61 3.89 11.59 22.58
CA LEU A 61 3.38 11.59 21.20
C LEU A 61 2.26 12.64 21.03
N PRO A 62 2.14 13.27 19.85
CA PRO A 62 1.04 14.20 19.56
C PRO A 62 -0.31 13.49 19.65
N THR A 63 -1.39 14.20 19.93
CA THR A 63 -2.77 13.67 19.94
C THR A 63 -3.26 13.31 18.52
N PRO A 64 -4.24 12.38 18.33
CA PRO A 64 -4.77 12.03 17.00
C PRO A 64 -5.12 13.23 16.11
N SER A 65 -5.70 14.29 16.69
CA SER A 65 -6.02 15.54 16.02
C SER A 65 -4.80 16.37 15.58
N GLU A 66 -3.71 16.32 16.35
CA GLU A 66 -2.44 16.96 16.00
C GLU A 66 -1.68 16.16 14.92
N ARG A 67 -1.90 14.84 14.86
CA ARG A 67 -1.31 13.91 13.88
C ARG A 67 -1.94 14.04 12.49
N VAL A 68 -3.26 14.17 12.41
CA VAL A 68 -4.00 14.45 11.14
C VAL A 68 -3.57 15.79 10.50
N ALA A 69 -3.04 16.74 11.28
CA ALA A 69 -2.55 18.01 10.76
C ALA A 69 -1.22 17.88 9.97
N LEU A 70 -0.39 16.86 10.23
CA LEU A 70 0.89 16.63 9.53
C LEU A 70 0.70 15.92 8.18
N ALA A 71 -0.26 15.00 8.06
CA ALA A 71 -0.64 14.42 6.77
C ALA A 71 -1.27 15.47 5.81
N ARG A 72 -1.85 16.54 6.35
CA ARG A 72 -2.35 17.69 5.58
C ARG A 72 -1.24 18.53 4.93
N ASP A 73 0.03 18.34 5.31
CA ASP A 73 1.15 19.02 4.67
C ASP A 73 1.57 18.37 3.35
N ASN A 74 0.98 17.22 2.96
CA ASN A 74 1.06 16.72 1.60
C ASN A 74 0.09 17.54 0.72
N PRO A 75 0.59 18.46 -0.12
CA PRO A 75 -0.27 19.39 -0.87
C PRO A 75 -1.14 18.68 -1.91
N TYR A 76 -0.85 17.41 -2.20
CA TYR A 76 -1.51 16.63 -3.23
C TYR A 76 -2.50 15.61 -2.67
N TRP A 77 -2.62 15.44 -1.34
CA TRP A 77 -3.54 14.47 -0.74
C TRP A 77 -5.00 14.72 -1.16
N ILE A 78 -5.41 15.99 -1.17
CA ILE A 78 -6.75 16.42 -1.57
C ILE A 78 -7.10 15.99 -3.02
N GLU A 79 -6.09 15.76 -3.85
CA GLU A 79 -6.23 15.33 -5.24
C GLU A 79 -6.55 13.84 -5.37
N LEU A 80 -6.31 13.02 -4.34
CA LEU A 80 -6.73 11.61 -4.33
C LEU A 80 -8.20 11.42 -3.95
N GLU A 81 -8.72 12.32 -3.13
CA GLU A 81 -10.09 12.25 -2.61
C GLU A 81 -11.08 13.09 -3.42
N THR A 82 -10.60 13.90 -4.37
CA THR A 82 -11.48 14.71 -5.22
C THR A 82 -12.33 13.87 -6.17
N TYR A 83 -13.53 14.40 -6.45
CA TYR A 83 -14.44 13.85 -7.44
C TYR A 83 -13.87 13.97 -8.87
N GLU A 84 -13.00 14.95 -9.12
CA GLU A 84 -12.42 15.23 -10.44
C GLU A 84 -11.07 14.51 -10.65
N ARG A 85 -11.02 13.18 -10.46
CA ARG A 85 -9.76 12.43 -10.47
C ARG A 85 -8.94 12.61 -11.75
N ILE A 86 -9.57 12.77 -12.91
CA ILE A 86 -8.83 13.03 -14.16
C ILE A 86 -8.22 14.43 -14.22
N ALA A 87 -8.92 15.44 -13.70
CA ALA A 87 -8.34 16.77 -13.62
C ALA A 87 -7.16 16.79 -12.64
N ALA A 88 -7.31 16.12 -11.48
CA ALA A 88 -6.25 15.89 -10.51
C ALA A 88 -5.04 15.18 -11.13
N PHE A 89 -5.25 14.05 -11.80
CA PHE A 89 -4.20 13.31 -12.51
C PHE A 89 -3.44 14.21 -13.48
N ARG A 90 -4.14 14.99 -14.31
CA ARG A 90 -3.51 15.89 -15.28
C ARG A 90 -2.71 17.00 -14.61
N ARG A 91 -3.21 17.59 -13.52
CA ARG A 91 -2.48 18.57 -12.71
C ARG A 91 -1.19 17.97 -12.16
N LEU A 92 -1.28 16.82 -11.50
CA LEU A 92 -0.13 16.12 -10.92
C LEU A 92 0.89 15.71 -11.98
N MET A 93 0.41 15.26 -13.15
CA MET A 93 1.28 14.93 -14.28
C MET A 93 2.02 16.13 -14.90
N ALA A 94 1.59 17.35 -14.61
CA ALA A 94 2.28 18.57 -15.04
C ALA A 94 3.34 19.06 -14.03
N ILE A 95 3.39 18.49 -12.83
CA ILE A 95 4.33 18.87 -11.78
C ILE A 95 5.56 17.97 -11.86
N ASP A 96 6.75 18.58 -11.83
CA ASP A 96 8.03 17.88 -11.76
C ASP A 96 8.45 17.63 -10.30
N ASP A 97 7.59 16.91 -9.58
CA ASP A 97 7.76 16.54 -8.17
C ASP A 97 7.55 15.02 -8.04
N PRO A 98 8.51 14.28 -7.47
CA PRO A 98 8.37 12.86 -7.17
C PRO A 98 7.05 12.48 -6.49
N ILE A 99 6.61 13.26 -5.51
CA ILE A 99 5.36 12.99 -4.77
C ILE A 99 4.17 13.13 -5.72
N ALA A 100 4.15 14.17 -6.57
CA ALA A 100 3.08 14.34 -7.55
C ALA A 100 3.00 13.15 -8.52
N VAL A 101 4.14 12.58 -8.93
CA VAL A 101 4.18 11.37 -9.76
C VAL A 101 3.64 10.15 -9.01
N VAL A 102 3.94 9.97 -7.72
CA VAL A 102 3.32 8.92 -6.87
C VAL A 102 1.81 9.07 -6.85
N MET A 103 1.31 10.26 -6.54
CA MET A 103 -0.13 10.53 -6.43
C MET A 103 -0.83 10.32 -7.78
N ALA A 104 -0.21 10.78 -8.88
CA ALA A 104 -0.73 10.54 -10.23
C ALA A 104 -0.80 9.04 -10.56
N ASN A 105 0.19 8.26 -10.14
CA ASN A 105 0.18 6.81 -10.31
C ASN A 105 -0.95 6.13 -9.53
N GLU A 106 -1.22 6.55 -8.29
CA GLU A 106 -2.36 6.03 -7.51
C GLU A 106 -3.71 6.32 -8.20
N ILE A 107 -3.91 7.55 -8.68
CA ILE A 107 -5.10 7.90 -9.46
C ILE A 107 -5.19 7.04 -10.73
N ALA A 108 -4.09 6.87 -11.44
CA ALA A 108 -4.04 6.09 -12.67
C ALA A 108 -4.39 4.61 -12.43
N MET A 109 -3.85 4.01 -11.37
CA MET A 109 -4.15 2.63 -11.00
C MET A 109 -5.62 2.44 -10.66
N TRP A 110 -6.23 3.45 -10.01
CA TRP A 110 -7.66 3.47 -9.75
C TRP A 110 -8.47 3.60 -11.04
N CYS A 111 -8.18 4.63 -11.84
CA CYS A 111 -8.94 4.94 -13.04
C CYS A 111 -8.76 3.92 -14.16
N PHE A 112 -7.64 3.22 -14.22
CA PHE A 112 -7.43 2.13 -15.16
C PHE A 112 -8.45 1.00 -14.98
N ARG A 113 -8.86 0.69 -13.75
CA ARG A 113 -9.91 -0.32 -13.49
C ARG A 113 -11.26 0.09 -14.03
N TYR A 114 -11.56 1.39 -14.03
CA TYR A 114 -12.83 1.94 -14.49
C TYR A 114 -12.75 2.58 -15.89
N ALA A 115 -11.61 2.43 -16.58
CA ALA A 115 -11.42 2.88 -17.95
C ALA A 115 -12.38 2.15 -18.90
N ASP A 116 -12.68 2.75 -20.05
CA ASP A 116 -13.75 2.27 -20.93
C ASP A 116 -13.60 0.81 -21.36
N HIS A 117 -12.37 0.32 -21.53
CA HIS A 117 -12.08 -1.08 -21.90
C HIS A 117 -12.22 -2.08 -20.73
N MET A 118 -12.06 -1.64 -19.48
CA MET A 118 -12.20 -2.49 -18.28
C MET A 118 -13.60 -2.42 -17.68
N HIS A 119 -14.27 -1.28 -17.77
CA HIS A 119 -15.58 -1.08 -17.19
C HIS A 119 -16.64 -2.02 -17.77
N ALA A 120 -16.62 -2.25 -19.09
CA ALA A 120 -17.54 -3.21 -19.71
C ALA A 120 -17.39 -4.62 -19.11
N LYS A 121 -16.14 -5.02 -18.81
CA LYS A 121 -15.86 -6.29 -18.14
C LYS A 121 -16.38 -6.30 -16.71
N ILE A 122 -16.14 -5.25 -15.93
CA ILE A 122 -16.66 -5.13 -14.55
C ILE A 122 -18.19 -5.24 -14.53
N PHE A 123 -18.87 -4.59 -15.47
CA PHE A 123 -20.34 -4.62 -15.53
C PHE A 123 -20.86 -6.00 -15.90
N ALA A 124 -20.22 -6.65 -16.88
CA ALA A 124 -20.53 -8.03 -17.22
C ALA A 124 -20.30 -8.99 -16.03
N GLU A 125 -19.22 -8.79 -15.26
CA GLU A 125 -18.95 -9.56 -14.05
C GLU A 125 -20.02 -9.34 -12.97
N ILE A 126 -20.42 -8.09 -12.70
CA ILE A 126 -21.51 -7.77 -11.76
C ILE A 126 -22.82 -8.43 -12.21
N GLU A 127 -23.13 -8.36 -13.51
CA GLU A 127 -24.35 -8.99 -14.03
C GLU A 127 -24.35 -10.51 -13.86
N ALA A 128 -23.18 -11.14 -14.04
CA ALA A 128 -22.98 -12.58 -13.94
C ALA A 128 -22.89 -13.12 -12.50
N GLN A 129 -22.68 -12.28 -11.48
CA GLN A 129 -22.45 -12.70 -10.09
C GLN A 129 -23.67 -13.35 -9.38
N GLY A 130 -24.84 -13.41 -10.02
CA GLY A 130 -26.05 -14.02 -9.44
C GLY A 130 -26.60 -13.30 -8.20
N THR A 131 -26.17 -12.05 -7.98
CA THR A 131 -26.56 -11.22 -6.83
C THR A 131 -28.01 -10.71 -6.98
N THR A 132 -28.70 -10.54 -5.85
CA THR A 132 -30.10 -10.10 -5.82
C THR A 132 -30.24 -8.60 -6.07
N GLY A 133 -31.46 -8.15 -6.43
CA GLY A 133 -31.73 -6.83 -7.01
C GLY A 133 -31.09 -5.64 -6.30
N GLU A 134 -31.18 -5.54 -4.96
CA GLU A 134 -30.66 -4.38 -4.22
C GLU A 134 -29.12 -4.34 -4.20
N ILE A 135 -28.46 -5.48 -3.94
CA ILE A 135 -26.99 -5.56 -3.92
C ILE A 135 -26.43 -5.27 -5.30
N LYS A 136 -27.01 -5.88 -6.34
CA LYS A 136 -26.61 -5.64 -7.74
C LYS A 136 -26.78 -4.17 -8.12
N ALA A 137 -27.93 -3.57 -7.80
CA ALA A 137 -28.18 -2.16 -8.07
C ALA A 137 -27.15 -1.25 -7.38
N ARG A 138 -26.79 -1.56 -6.13
CA ARG A 138 -25.74 -0.84 -5.40
C ARG A 138 -24.36 -1.00 -6.04
N GLN A 139 -23.97 -2.22 -6.44
CA GLN A 139 -22.70 -2.44 -7.15
C GLN A 139 -22.63 -1.65 -8.45
N LEU A 140 -23.68 -1.71 -9.28
CA LEU A 140 -23.74 -0.97 -10.54
C LEU A 140 -23.68 0.54 -10.29
N ALA A 141 -24.44 1.06 -9.32
CA ALA A 141 -24.42 2.48 -8.98
C ALA A 141 -23.02 2.96 -8.54
N LEU A 142 -22.34 2.19 -7.69
CA LEU A 142 -20.97 2.49 -7.27
C LEU A 142 -19.97 2.39 -8.43
N ALA A 143 -20.07 1.37 -9.27
CA ALA A 143 -19.19 1.21 -10.42
C ALA A 143 -19.40 2.33 -11.46
N MET A 144 -20.64 2.76 -11.68
CA MET A 144 -20.97 3.94 -12.50
C MET A 144 -20.39 5.23 -11.91
N ARG A 145 -20.49 5.41 -10.59
CA ARG A 145 -19.91 6.55 -9.86
C ARG A 145 -18.38 6.59 -9.98
N GLU A 146 -17.71 5.46 -9.84
CA GLU A 146 -16.26 5.41 -9.97
C GLU A 146 -15.81 5.63 -11.42
N ARG A 147 -16.58 5.12 -12.40
CA ARG A 147 -16.37 5.45 -13.82
C ARG A 147 -16.52 6.94 -14.09
N SER A 148 -17.57 7.60 -13.59
CA SER A 148 -17.82 9.02 -13.89
C SER A 148 -16.63 9.90 -13.47
N ARG A 149 -15.94 9.53 -12.38
CA ARG A 149 -14.72 10.20 -11.89
C ARG A 149 -13.49 9.97 -12.77
N CYS A 150 -13.52 8.96 -13.63
CA CYS A 150 -12.40 8.49 -14.46
C CYS A 150 -12.66 8.60 -15.97
N VAL A 151 -13.73 9.28 -16.39
CA VAL A 151 -14.07 9.47 -17.82
C VAL A 151 -12.93 10.19 -18.54
N GLY A 152 -12.49 9.62 -19.66
CA GLY A 152 -11.41 10.14 -20.47
C GLY A 152 -10.01 9.72 -20.00
N PHE A 153 -9.89 8.83 -19.00
CA PHE A 153 -8.65 8.11 -18.73
C PHE A 153 -8.46 6.98 -19.73
N GLY A 154 -7.34 7.00 -20.46
CA GLY A 154 -7.03 6.01 -21.48
C GLY A 154 -5.81 5.14 -21.18
N GLN A 155 -5.56 4.18 -22.06
CA GLN A 155 -4.31 3.41 -22.08
C GLN A 155 -3.07 4.32 -22.22
N GLU A 156 -3.19 5.41 -22.97
CA GLU A 156 -2.10 6.37 -23.16
C GLU A 156 -1.73 7.09 -21.85
N ASP A 157 -2.72 7.47 -21.04
CA ASP A 157 -2.47 8.08 -19.73
C ASP A 157 -1.75 7.10 -18.80
N TYR A 158 -2.22 5.84 -18.78
CA TYR A 158 -1.62 4.77 -18.01
C TYR A 158 -0.17 4.47 -18.44
N ASN A 159 0.10 4.44 -19.74
CA ASN A 159 1.46 4.26 -20.25
C ASN A 159 2.35 5.45 -19.86
N ARG A 160 1.85 6.68 -19.99
CA ARG A 160 2.61 7.91 -19.68
C ARG A 160 3.01 8.00 -18.21
N ILE A 161 2.10 7.68 -17.30
CA ILE A 161 2.46 7.61 -15.88
C ILE A 161 3.39 6.44 -15.59
N GLY A 162 3.21 5.29 -16.25
CA GLY A 162 4.15 4.17 -16.16
C GLY A 162 5.58 4.55 -16.56
N GLU A 163 5.74 5.37 -17.60
CA GLU A 163 7.03 5.90 -18.03
C GLU A 163 7.63 6.89 -17.01
N ARG A 164 6.87 7.89 -16.55
CA ARG A 164 7.35 8.85 -15.53
C ARG A 164 7.70 8.15 -14.23
N TRP A 165 6.85 7.24 -13.78
CA TRP A 165 7.07 6.42 -12.60
C TRP A 165 8.33 5.56 -12.76
N GLY A 166 8.49 4.91 -13.91
CA GLY A 166 9.68 4.12 -14.23
C GLY A 166 10.97 4.95 -14.29
N ALA A 167 10.90 6.20 -14.75
CA ALA A 167 12.01 7.15 -14.72
C ALA A 167 12.36 7.55 -13.28
N LEU A 168 11.37 7.91 -12.47
CA LEU A 168 11.54 8.26 -11.06
C LEU A 168 12.26 7.15 -10.28
N LEU A 169 11.83 5.89 -10.48
CA LEU A 169 12.46 4.73 -9.85
C LEU A 169 13.90 4.49 -10.30
N LYS A 170 14.27 4.88 -11.53
CA LYS A 170 15.64 4.77 -12.02
C LYS A 170 16.52 5.87 -11.44
N GLU A 171 16.02 7.10 -11.37
CA GLU A 171 16.76 8.27 -10.89
C GLU A 171 17.02 8.23 -9.38
N GLN A 172 16.06 7.77 -8.59
CA GLN A 172 16.23 7.65 -7.14
C GLN A 172 17.13 6.47 -6.72
N GLY A 173 17.59 5.65 -7.67
CA GLY A 173 18.48 4.52 -7.42
C GLY A 173 17.92 3.53 -6.39
N PRO A 174 18.72 2.56 -5.89
CA PRO A 174 18.26 1.53 -4.96
C PRO A 174 17.82 2.04 -3.57
N ARG A 175 17.63 3.36 -3.38
CA ARG A 175 17.00 3.96 -2.19
C ARG A 175 15.47 3.96 -2.28
N THR A 176 14.90 3.92 -3.48
CA THR A 176 13.56 3.36 -3.65
C THR A 176 13.69 1.86 -3.53
N VAL A 177 13.08 1.29 -2.50
CA VAL A 177 12.89 -0.15 -2.28
C VAL A 177 12.70 -0.86 -3.63
N GLY A 178 13.71 -1.64 -4.01
CA GLY A 178 13.93 -2.07 -5.38
C GLY A 178 12.72 -2.68 -6.09
N THR A 179 12.48 -2.19 -7.30
CA THR A 179 11.66 -2.87 -8.32
C THR A 179 12.36 -4.04 -8.97
N GLY A 180 13.64 -4.28 -8.65
CA GLY A 180 14.25 -5.60 -8.82
C GLY A 180 13.61 -6.59 -7.83
N GLU A 181 13.42 -7.84 -8.24
CA GLU A 181 13.23 -8.92 -7.28
C GLU A 181 14.30 -8.79 -6.18
N PRO A 182 13.96 -8.94 -4.89
CA PRO A 182 14.94 -8.91 -3.83
C PRO A 182 16.01 -9.98 -4.09
N LYS A 183 17.18 -9.57 -4.59
CA LYS A 183 18.25 -10.50 -5.05
C LYS A 183 18.91 -11.28 -3.90
N GLY A 184 18.40 -11.14 -2.67
CA GLY A 184 18.81 -11.91 -1.52
C GLY A 184 18.08 -11.49 -0.23
N PRO A 185 18.24 -12.26 0.86
CA PRO A 185 17.72 -11.94 2.19
C PRO A 185 18.26 -10.62 2.77
N TRP A 186 19.27 -10.00 2.14
CA TRP A 186 20.00 -8.83 2.62
C TRP A 186 19.37 -7.48 2.30
N GLN A 187 18.38 -7.40 1.40
CA GLN A 187 17.68 -6.15 1.07
C GLN A 187 16.50 -5.87 2.03
N PHE A 188 16.09 -6.85 2.81
CA PHE A 188 14.99 -6.75 3.77
C PHE A 188 15.19 -5.71 4.89
N PRO A 189 16.37 -5.59 5.52
CA PRO A 189 16.58 -4.63 6.60
C PRO A 189 16.45 -3.18 6.14
N ALA A 190 16.94 -2.84 4.93
CA ALA A 190 16.85 -1.48 4.39
C ALA A 190 15.39 -1.11 4.08
N ILE A 191 14.62 -2.07 3.55
CA ILE A 191 13.20 -1.88 3.27
C ILE A 191 12.41 -1.71 4.56
N LEU A 192 12.63 -2.57 5.55
CA LEU A 192 12.04 -2.39 6.89
C LEU A 192 12.45 -1.06 7.53
N LEU A 193 13.68 -0.58 7.31
CA LEU A 193 14.14 0.71 7.82
C LEU A 193 13.41 1.88 7.13
N SER A 194 13.31 1.88 5.80
CA SER A 194 12.58 2.92 5.06
C SER A 194 11.08 2.88 5.34
N LEU A 195 10.51 1.69 5.54
CA LEU A 195 9.12 1.53 5.93
C LEU A 195 8.87 2.01 7.36
N ARG A 196 9.84 1.84 8.26
CA ARG A 196 9.82 2.44 9.61
C ARG A 196 9.90 3.96 9.54
N GLU A 197 10.79 4.50 8.72
CA GLU A 197 10.96 5.95 8.54
C GLU A 197 9.71 6.60 7.92
N ALA A 198 9.09 5.98 6.92
CA ALA A 198 7.84 6.45 6.33
C ALA A 198 6.65 6.35 7.30
N ALA A 199 6.56 5.26 8.05
CA ALA A 199 5.59 5.05 9.11
C ALA A 199 5.65 6.15 10.18
N THR A 200 6.85 6.61 10.53
CA THR A 200 7.03 7.68 11.53
C THR A 200 6.61 9.06 11.04
N LEU A 201 6.33 9.22 9.74
CA LEU A 201 5.76 10.45 9.17
C LEU A 201 4.23 10.48 9.23
N GLU A 202 3.58 9.41 9.73
CA GLU A 202 2.14 9.34 10.00
C GLU A 202 1.23 9.62 8.79
N ASP A 203 1.78 9.51 7.57
CA ASP A 203 1.04 9.67 6.33
C ASP A 203 0.17 8.43 6.08
N PRO A 204 -1.17 8.56 5.95
CA PRO A 204 -2.05 7.40 5.75
C PRO A 204 -1.77 6.63 4.46
N LEU A 205 -1.35 7.31 3.39
CA LEU A 205 -0.95 6.63 2.15
C LEU A 205 0.35 5.87 2.32
N ALA A 206 1.26 6.43 3.12
CA ALA A 206 2.51 5.76 3.45
C ALA A 206 2.27 4.44 4.16
N ILE A 207 1.36 4.46 5.13
CA ILE A 207 0.94 3.30 5.91
C ILE A 207 0.23 2.26 5.01
N GLU A 208 -0.68 2.70 4.13
CA GLU A 208 -1.32 1.84 3.13
C GLU A 208 -0.29 1.14 2.22
N ASN A 209 0.62 1.92 1.63
CA ASN A 209 1.66 1.40 0.73
C ASN A 209 2.61 0.42 1.43
N LEU A 210 2.92 0.67 2.71
CA LEU A 210 3.65 -0.28 3.54
C LEU A 210 2.88 -1.61 3.68
N GLY A 211 1.57 -1.56 3.93
CA GLY A 211 0.71 -2.74 3.92
C GLY A 211 0.72 -3.50 2.60
N VAL A 212 0.61 -2.79 1.48
CA VAL A 212 0.65 -3.38 0.12
C VAL A 212 1.99 -4.06 -0.12
N PHE A 213 3.08 -3.37 0.22
CA PHE A 213 4.42 -3.93 0.12
C PHE A 213 4.56 -5.21 0.96
N ALA A 214 4.12 -5.16 2.22
CA ALA A 214 4.19 -6.27 3.14
C ALA A 214 3.38 -7.48 2.64
N SER A 215 2.18 -7.29 2.09
CA SER A 215 1.41 -8.43 1.56
C SER A 215 1.95 -8.99 0.26
N GLN A 216 2.33 -8.14 -0.70
CA GLN A 216 2.56 -8.61 -2.06
C GLN A 216 3.98 -9.11 -2.28
N ARG A 217 4.99 -8.43 -1.72
CA ARG A 217 6.39 -8.87 -1.89
C ARG A 217 6.74 -10.02 -0.98
N LEU A 218 6.00 -10.19 0.11
CA LEU A 218 6.29 -11.23 1.09
C LEU A 218 5.41 -12.46 0.89
N SER A 219 4.18 -12.34 0.37
CA SER A 219 3.31 -13.51 0.21
C SER A 219 3.89 -14.62 -0.66
N GLY A 220 4.66 -14.28 -1.70
CA GLY A 220 5.29 -15.29 -2.57
C GLY A 220 6.47 -16.03 -1.91
N ARG A 221 7.05 -15.46 -0.83
CA ARG A 221 8.27 -15.99 -0.20
C ARG A 221 8.11 -16.35 1.27
N PHE A 222 7.12 -15.80 1.95
CA PHE A 222 6.88 -15.92 3.39
C PHE A 222 5.38 -16.12 3.60
N PRO A 223 4.93 -17.36 3.90
CA PRO A 223 3.50 -17.63 4.06
C PRO A 223 2.93 -17.03 5.35
N MET A 224 3.77 -16.71 6.33
CA MET A 224 3.36 -16.18 7.63
C MET A 224 4.38 -15.20 8.23
N PHE A 225 3.89 -14.37 9.16
CA PHE A 225 4.60 -13.36 9.94
C PHE A 225 4.44 -13.69 11.41
N ASP A 226 5.54 -13.67 12.16
CA ASP A 226 5.53 -13.75 13.62
C ASP A 226 5.52 -12.32 14.17
N LEU A 227 4.50 -11.98 14.96
CA LEU A 227 4.37 -10.65 15.55
C LEU A 227 5.39 -10.39 16.68
N GLY A 228 6.19 -11.39 17.04
CA GLY A 228 7.26 -11.31 18.04
C GLY A 228 6.86 -11.83 19.42
N ASP A 229 5.60 -12.17 19.61
CA ASP A 229 5.03 -12.86 20.77
C ASP A 229 4.63 -14.31 20.46
N GLY A 230 4.97 -14.82 19.27
CA GLY A 230 4.57 -16.13 18.76
C GLY A 230 3.23 -16.12 18.03
N THR A 231 2.51 -15.01 17.99
CA THR A 231 1.30 -14.86 17.18
C THR A 231 1.67 -14.88 15.70
N MET A 232 1.08 -15.83 14.96
CA MET A 232 1.33 -16.02 13.54
C MET A 232 0.21 -15.44 12.68
N VAL A 233 0.56 -14.60 11.71
CA VAL A 233 -0.42 -13.96 10.82
C VAL A 233 -0.05 -14.08 9.34
N THR A 234 -1.05 -14.08 8.48
CA THR A 234 -0.83 -14.18 7.03
C THR A 234 -0.43 -12.83 6.42
N PRO A 235 0.22 -12.79 5.25
CA PRO A 235 0.47 -11.55 4.51
C PRO A 235 -0.80 -10.73 4.27
N ARG A 236 -1.94 -11.40 4.04
CA ARG A 236 -3.23 -10.73 3.87
C ARG A 236 -3.72 -10.07 5.15
N MET A 237 -3.57 -10.73 6.31
CA MET A 237 -3.87 -10.12 7.62
C MET A 237 -2.97 -8.93 7.90
N MET A 238 -1.67 -9.03 7.60
CA MET A 238 -0.75 -7.92 7.76
C MET A 238 -1.16 -6.70 6.91
N HIS A 239 -1.52 -6.91 5.64
CA HIS A 239 -2.04 -5.82 4.81
C HIS A 239 -3.33 -5.23 5.35
N ALA A 240 -4.30 -6.06 5.75
CA ALA A 240 -5.53 -5.57 6.36
C ALA A 240 -5.25 -4.74 7.63
N ALA A 241 -4.31 -5.16 8.47
CA ALA A 241 -3.89 -4.42 9.65
C ALA A 241 -3.29 -3.04 9.32
N PHE A 242 -2.44 -2.95 8.30
CA PHE A 242 -1.92 -1.67 7.81
C PHE A 242 -3.01 -0.78 7.22
N MET A 243 -3.96 -1.35 6.47
CA MET A 243 -5.09 -0.59 5.94
C MET A 243 -5.95 -0.02 7.08
N LEU A 244 -6.27 -0.84 8.09
CA LEU A 244 -7.00 -0.37 9.27
C LEU A 244 -6.21 0.67 10.06
N ALA A 245 -4.90 0.52 10.17
CA ALA A 245 -4.05 1.55 10.75
C ALA A 245 -4.11 2.85 9.95
N ALA A 246 -4.04 2.81 8.61
CA ALA A 246 -4.17 4.00 7.78
C ALA A 246 -5.52 4.74 8.01
N CYS A 247 -6.60 4.01 8.31
CA CYS A 247 -7.89 4.61 8.70
C CYS A 247 -7.76 5.48 9.96
N GLU A 248 -7.05 5.00 10.98
CA GLU A 248 -6.79 5.76 12.22
C GLU A 248 -5.93 7.02 11.98
N TYR A 249 -5.19 7.05 10.87
CA TYR A 249 -4.39 8.19 10.41
C TYR A 249 -5.08 9.03 9.34
N GLY A 250 -6.40 8.86 9.15
CA GLY A 250 -7.23 9.75 8.33
C GLY A 250 -7.55 9.26 6.93
N ARG A 251 -7.20 8.01 6.57
CA ARG A 251 -7.70 7.38 5.34
C ARG A 251 -9.22 7.19 5.44
N ASP A 252 -9.97 7.55 4.40
CA ASP A 252 -11.39 7.23 4.34
C ASP A 252 -11.62 5.71 4.18
N CYS A 253 -12.06 5.11 5.28
CA CYS A 253 -12.42 3.69 5.39
C CYS A 253 -13.90 3.48 5.68
N GLY A 254 -14.71 4.54 5.55
CA GLY A 254 -16.15 4.49 5.77
C GLY A 254 -16.92 3.84 4.60
N PRO A 255 -18.25 3.95 4.60
CA PRO A 255 -19.12 3.27 3.62
C PRO A 255 -18.89 3.72 2.17
N ASP A 256 -18.37 4.95 2.00
CA ASP A 256 -18.04 5.55 0.70
C ASP A 256 -16.54 5.58 0.41
N GLY A 257 -15.71 5.08 1.34
CA GLY A 257 -14.27 5.04 1.20
C GLY A 257 -13.85 4.22 -0.01
N ASN A 258 -12.86 4.72 -0.75
CA ASN A 258 -12.42 4.14 -2.03
C ASN A 258 -12.22 2.62 -1.91
N PHE A 259 -11.50 2.17 -0.88
CA PHE A 259 -11.21 0.74 -0.72
C PHE A 259 -12.48 -0.10 -0.57
N LEU A 260 -13.41 0.30 0.30
CA LEU A 260 -14.64 -0.46 0.53
C LEU A 260 -15.54 -0.46 -0.71
N VAL A 261 -15.59 0.66 -1.42
CA VAL A 261 -16.29 0.78 -2.71
C VAL A 261 -15.74 -0.22 -3.72
N MET A 262 -14.41 -0.28 -3.87
CA MET A 262 -13.77 -1.26 -4.75
C MET A 262 -14.08 -2.70 -4.30
N GLN A 263 -14.03 -2.99 -3.01
CA GLN A 263 -14.37 -4.33 -2.53
C GLN A 263 -15.83 -4.70 -2.81
N CYS A 264 -16.77 -3.78 -2.60
CA CYS A 264 -18.17 -3.97 -2.96
C CYS A 264 -18.33 -4.26 -4.45
N VAL A 265 -17.72 -3.45 -5.32
CA VAL A 265 -17.75 -3.66 -6.78
C VAL A 265 -17.20 -5.03 -7.16
N MET A 266 -16.04 -5.42 -6.61
CA MET A 266 -15.33 -6.64 -7.01
C MET A 266 -15.90 -7.93 -6.41
N THR A 267 -16.52 -7.88 -5.22
CA THR A 267 -16.88 -9.08 -4.45
C THR A 267 -18.37 -9.21 -4.14
N ALA A 268 -19.19 -8.23 -4.54
CA ALA A 268 -20.62 -8.14 -4.20
C ALA A 268 -20.94 -8.06 -2.70
N ARG A 269 -19.95 -7.71 -1.88
CA ARG A 269 -20.11 -7.53 -0.44
C ARG A 269 -20.22 -6.06 -0.11
N CYS A 270 -21.43 -5.53 -0.23
CA CYS A 270 -21.71 -4.09 -0.16
C CYS A 270 -22.38 -3.64 1.13
N ASP A 271 -22.64 -4.56 2.05
CA ASP A 271 -23.39 -4.34 3.29
C ASP A 271 -22.50 -4.09 4.52
N ALA A 272 -21.18 -4.02 4.32
CA ALA A 272 -20.28 -3.53 5.36
C ALA A 272 -20.40 -1.99 5.48
N ALA A 273 -20.46 -1.51 6.71
CA ALA A 273 -20.52 -0.11 7.09
C ALA A 273 -19.15 0.58 7.00
N ASP A 274 -18.08 -0.18 7.21
CA ASP A 274 -16.70 0.28 7.14
C ASP A 274 -15.75 -0.87 6.74
N LEU A 275 -14.48 -0.52 6.55
CA LEU A 275 -13.44 -1.45 6.15
C LEU A 275 -13.15 -2.55 7.18
N GLU A 276 -13.26 -2.24 8.47
CA GLU A 276 -13.03 -3.21 9.54
C GLU A 276 -14.09 -4.30 9.50
N GLN A 277 -15.37 -3.89 9.46
CA GLN A 277 -16.48 -4.81 9.35
C GLN A 277 -16.36 -5.67 8.09
N PHE A 278 -15.93 -5.09 6.97
CA PHE A 278 -15.68 -5.85 5.75
C PHE A 278 -14.64 -6.95 5.96
N TYR A 279 -13.49 -6.64 6.57
CA TYR A 279 -12.43 -7.62 6.79
C TYR A 279 -12.85 -8.74 7.75
N LEU A 280 -13.47 -8.38 8.87
CA LEU A 280 -13.93 -9.33 9.88
C LEU A 280 -15.00 -10.27 9.31
N ARG A 281 -15.90 -9.75 8.47
CA ARG A 281 -17.02 -10.54 7.94
C ARG A 281 -16.69 -11.36 6.70
N TYR A 282 -15.82 -10.85 5.82
CA TYR A 282 -15.67 -11.41 4.47
C TYR A 282 -14.27 -11.93 4.11
N TRP A 283 -13.22 -11.48 4.79
CA TRP A 283 -11.84 -11.85 4.42
C TRP A 283 -11.20 -12.87 5.35
N PHE A 284 -11.59 -12.87 6.62
CA PHE A 284 -11.00 -13.75 7.61
C PHE A 284 -12.02 -14.77 8.12
N PRO A 285 -11.59 -16.01 8.37
CA PRO A 285 -12.48 -17.03 8.92
C PRO A 285 -12.92 -16.65 10.34
N PRO A 286 -14.04 -17.20 10.83
CA PRO A 286 -14.44 -17.06 12.23
C PRO A 286 -13.28 -17.39 13.17
N GLY A 287 -13.03 -16.51 14.15
CA GLY A 287 -11.87 -16.61 15.05
C GLY A 287 -10.58 -15.93 14.54
N GLY A 288 -10.55 -15.44 13.30
CA GLY A 288 -9.46 -14.62 12.77
C GLY A 288 -9.48 -13.16 13.25
N GLU A 289 -10.59 -12.73 13.86
CA GLU A 289 -10.83 -11.36 14.30
C GLU A 289 -9.79 -10.88 15.31
N GLY A 290 -9.55 -11.68 16.36
CA GLY A 290 -8.57 -11.36 17.39
C GLY A 290 -7.15 -11.21 16.81
N HIS A 291 -6.79 -12.05 15.84
CA HIS A 291 -5.48 -11.93 15.17
C HIS A 291 -5.37 -10.65 14.33
N LEU A 292 -6.41 -10.28 13.57
CA LEU A 292 -6.40 -9.05 12.80
C LEU A 292 -6.26 -7.83 13.71
N LEU A 293 -7.09 -7.74 14.76
CA LEU A 293 -7.09 -6.61 15.69
C LEU A 293 -5.76 -6.52 16.46
N ALA A 294 -5.23 -7.64 16.95
CA ALA A 294 -3.91 -7.67 17.58
C ALA A 294 -2.79 -7.21 16.61
N THR A 295 -2.87 -7.60 15.34
CA THR A 295 -1.91 -7.15 14.33
C THR A 295 -2.04 -5.65 14.07
N ARG A 296 -3.27 -5.13 13.96
CA ARG A 296 -3.55 -3.69 13.81
C ARG A 296 -2.98 -2.91 14.99
N ASP A 297 -3.24 -3.35 16.22
CA ASP A 297 -2.78 -2.66 17.43
C ASP A 297 -1.25 -2.68 17.55
N MET A 298 -0.61 -3.77 17.13
CA MET A 298 0.85 -3.86 17.01
C MET A 298 1.40 -2.89 15.95
N VAL A 299 0.75 -2.80 14.78
CA VAL A 299 1.08 -1.80 13.75
C VAL A 299 0.94 -0.40 14.31
N LEU A 300 -0.21 -0.03 14.87
CA LEU A 300 -0.45 1.28 15.47
C LEU A 300 0.59 1.63 16.55
N THR A 301 0.95 0.66 17.40
CA THR A 301 2.02 0.85 18.41
C THR A 301 3.38 1.07 17.75
N GLY A 302 3.69 0.32 16.68
CA GLY A 302 4.92 0.44 15.91
C GLY A 302 5.05 1.79 15.22
N LEU A 303 3.96 2.28 14.61
CA LEU A 303 3.86 3.61 14.01
C LEU A 303 4.05 4.69 15.07
N ALA A 304 3.29 4.61 16.16
CA ALA A 304 3.28 5.59 17.23
C ALA A 304 4.64 5.70 17.95
N THR A 305 5.30 4.57 18.24
CA THR A 305 6.53 4.59 19.06
C THR A 305 7.82 4.54 18.24
N GLY A 306 7.73 4.27 16.94
CA GLY A 306 8.87 3.89 16.10
C GLY A 306 9.52 2.55 16.50
N ARG A 307 8.94 1.80 17.44
CA ARG A 307 9.47 0.55 17.98
C ARG A 307 8.56 -0.60 17.59
N TRP A 308 9.15 -1.57 16.90
CA TRP A 308 8.50 -2.83 16.56
C TRP A 308 8.98 -3.92 17.53
N PRO A 309 8.18 -4.96 17.79
CA PRO A 309 8.63 -6.11 18.58
C PRO A 309 9.98 -6.63 18.05
N SER A 310 10.96 -6.82 18.95
CA SER A 310 12.33 -7.22 18.56
C SER A 310 12.37 -8.58 17.86
N ASN A 311 11.40 -9.43 18.15
CA ASN A 311 11.24 -10.75 17.55
C ASN A 311 10.28 -10.74 16.34
N PHE A 312 9.80 -9.59 15.87
CA PHE A 312 9.04 -9.51 14.64
C PHE A 312 9.88 -10.03 13.47
N ARG A 313 9.44 -11.14 12.86
CA ARG A 313 10.21 -11.82 11.83
C ARG A 313 9.33 -12.46 10.77
N PHE A 314 9.89 -12.56 9.57
CA PHE A 314 9.29 -13.30 8.48
C PHE A 314 9.68 -14.77 8.59
N LEU A 315 8.70 -15.67 8.55
CA LEU A 315 8.97 -17.10 8.55
C LEU A 315 9.11 -17.59 7.11
N ALA A 316 10.33 -17.99 6.75
CA ALA A 316 10.58 -18.62 5.46
C ALA A 316 9.70 -19.87 5.32
N PRO A 317 9.33 -20.28 4.09
CA PRO A 317 8.58 -21.49 3.88
C PRO A 317 9.45 -22.65 4.41
N ILE A 318 8.88 -23.51 5.22
CA ILE A 318 9.54 -24.76 5.60
C ILE A 318 9.72 -25.52 4.29
N ARG A 319 10.96 -25.70 3.83
CA ARG A 319 11.22 -26.57 2.69
C ARG A 319 10.85 -28.00 3.13
N PRO A 320 10.01 -28.72 2.37
CA PRO A 320 9.63 -30.08 2.70
C PRO A 320 10.83 -31.02 2.76
#